data_AF-A0A453DXY2-F1
#
_entry.id   AF-A0A453DXY2-F1
#
_cell.length_a   1.000
_cell.length_b   1.000
_cell.length_c   1.000
_cell.angle_alpha   90.00
_cell.angle_beta   90.00
_cell.angle_gamma   90.00
#
_symmetry.space_group_name_H-M   'P 1'
#
loop_
_entity.id
_entity.type
_entity.pdbx_description
1 polymer ?
#
loop_
_entity_poly.entity_id
_entity_poly.type
_entity_poly.pdbx_seq_one_letter_code
_entity_poly.pdbx_strand_id
1 'polypeptide(L)'
;QNISDRGIQLVADNYQGLQKLDITRCIKLTDDALQKVLEKCSALESLNMYALSSFTDKAYTKIGYLGNLTFLDLCGAQVTIY
;
A
#
# COMPACT_ATOMS: atom_id res chain seq x y z
N GLN A 1 -12.79 -7.60 1.24
CA GLN A 1 -13.34 -8.02 -0.07
C GLN A 1 -12.19 -8.52 -0.96
N ASN A 2 -12.46 -9.34 -1.98
CA ASN A 2 -11.47 -10.03 -2.83
C ASN A 2 -10.74 -9.08 -3.82
N ILE A 3 -10.08 -8.01 -3.36
CA ILE A 3 -9.18 -7.26 -4.24
C ILE A 3 -7.93 -8.11 -4.51
N SER A 4 -7.50 -8.16 -5.77
CA SER A 4 -6.29 -8.86 -6.21
C SER A 4 -5.20 -7.87 -6.60
N ASP A 5 -3.96 -8.34 -6.65
CA ASP A 5 -2.80 -7.56 -7.11
C ASP A 5 -3.03 -6.97 -8.49
N ARG A 6 -3.70 -7.72 -9.39
CA ARG A 6 -4.04 -7.22 -10.73
C ARG A 6 -5.00 -6.02 -10.66
N GLY A 7 -5.97 -6.04 -9.75
CA GLY A 7 -6.87 -4.91 -9.54
C GLY A 7 -6.12 -3.67 -9.05
N ILE A 8 -5.23 -3.84 -8.06
CA ILE A 8 -4.39 -2.75 -7.55
C ILE A 8 -3.44 -2.22 -8.64
N GLN A 9 -2.86 -3.10 -9.46
CA GLN A 9 -2.01 -2.71 -10.57
C GLN A 9 -2.77 -1.82 -11.57
N LEU A 10 -4.00 -2.20 -11.94
CA LEU A 10 -4.82 -1.37 -12.83
C LEU A 10 -5.12 0.01 -12.24
N VAL A 11 -5.34 0.09 -10.93
CA VAL A 11 -5.48 1.38 -10.24
C VAL A 11 -4.19 2.18 -10.34
N ALA A 12 -3.06 1.58 -9.96
CA ALA A 12 -1.75 2.22 -10.01
C ALA A 12 -1.36 2.66 -11.43
N ASP A 13 -1.74 1.92 -12.48
CA ASP A 13 -1.43 2.24 -13.86
C ASP A 13 -2.23 3.44 -14.38
N ASN A 14 -3.49 3.60 -13.96
CA ASN A 14 -4.40 4.61 -14.51
C ASN A 14 -4.56 5.86 -13.63
N TYR A 15 -4.22 5.79 -12.34
CA TYR A 15 -4.45 6.87 -11.38
C TYR A 15 -3.15 7.33 -10.70
N GLN A 16 -2.22 7.89 -11.46
CA GLN A 16 -0.95 8.42 -10.93
C GLN A 16 -1.15 9.55 -9.90
N GLY A 17 -2.25 10.30 -10.02
CA GLY A 17 -2.64 11.36 -9.08
C GLY A 17 -3.45 10.87 -7.88
N LEU A 18 -3.47 9.57 -7.58
CA LEU A 18 -4.21 9.03 -6.45
C LEU A 18 -3.66 9.58 -5.13
N GLN A 19 -4.48 10.31 -4.38
CA GLN A 19 -4.11 10.88 -3.08
C GLN A 19 -4.46 9.99 -1.90
N LYS A 20 -5.50 9.16 -2.02
CA LYS A 20 -5.99 8.32 -0.92
C LYS A 20 -6.19 6.90 -1.39
N LEU A 21 -5.59 5.95 -0.68
CA LEU A 21 -5.80 4.53 -0.90
C LEU A 21 -6.17 3.86 0.42
N ASP A 22 -7.28 3.13 0.39
CA ASP A 22 -7.71 2.26 1.48
C ASP A 22 -7.76 0.82 0.98
N ILE A 23 -6.89 -0.02 1.55
CA ILE A 23 -6.81 -1.46 1.27
C ILE A 23 -7.08 -2.29 2.53
N THR A 24 -7.82 -1.72 3.48
CA THR A 24 -8.19 -2.36 4.75
C THR A 24 -8.65 -3.80 4.55
N ARG A 25 -8.04 -4.74 5.28
CA ARG A 25 -8.38 -6.18 5.29
C ARG A 25 -8.32 -6.86 3.92
N CYS A 26 -7.61 -6.29 2.94
CA CYS A 26 -7.32 -6.93 1.65
C CYS A 26 -6.16 -7.95 1.78
N ILE A 27 -6.34 -8.98 2.62
CA ILE A 27 -5.31 -9.96 3.01
C ILE A 27 -4.74 -10.83 1.88
N LYS A 28 -5.30 -10.73 0.67
CA LYS A 28 -4.82 -11.45 -0.52
C LYS A 28 -3.79 -10.65 -1.30
N LEU A 29 -3.59 -9.38 -0.95
CA LEU A 29 -2.60 -8.53 -1.60
C LEU A 29 -1.19 -8.93 -1.20
N THR A 30 -0.26 -8.90 -2.15
CA THR A 30 1.16 -9.18 -1.89
C THR A 30 2.00 -7.92 -1.99
N ASP A 31 3.27 -8.02 -1.59
CA ASP A 31 4.27 -6.95 -1.72
C ASP A 31 4.27 -6.33 -3.13
N ASP A 32 4.01 -7.11 -4.18
CA ASP A 32 4.01 -6.63 -5.57
C ASP A 32 2.90 -5.59 -5.82
N ALA A 33 1.70 -5.81 -5.25
CA ALA A 33 0.60 -4.86 -5.36
C ALA A 33 0.94 -3.52 -4.70
N LEU A 34 1.48 -3.59 -3.48
CA LEU A 34 1.87 -2.40 -2.74
C LEU A 34 2.99 -1.66 -3.46
N GLN A 35 4.04 -2.37 -3.91
CA GLN A 35 5.15 -1.75 -4.64
C GLN A 35 4.69 -1.01 -5.90
N LYS A 36 3.75 -1.57 -6.66
CA LYS A 36 3.22 -0.90 -7.85
C LYS A 36 2.53 0.41 -7.53
N VAL A 37 1.75 0.46 -6.45
CA VAL A 37 1.13 1.70 -5.98
C VAL A 37 2.19 2.70 -5.56
N LEU A 38 3.15 2.29 -4.71
CA LEU A 38 4.18 3.18 -4.18
C LEU A 38 5.09 3.76 -5.28
N GLU A 39 5.34 3.01 -6.36
CA GLU A 39 6.13 3.45 -7.51
C GLU A 39 5.42 4.47 -8.39
N LYS A 40 4.09 4.42 -8.45
CA LYS A 40 3.29 5.13 -9.45
C LYS A 40 2.49 6.29 -8.86
N CYS A 41 1.91 6.09 -7.68
CA CYS A 41 1.06 7.05 -7.01
C CYS A 41 1.88 7.93 -6.05
N SER A 42 2.81 8.73 -6.57
CA SER A 42 3.67 9.63 -5.76
C SER A 42 2.90 10.79 -5.10
N ALA A 43 1.67 11.05 -5.55
CA ALA A 43 0.75 12.02 -4.96
C ALA A 43 0.01 11.49 -3.71
N LEU A 44 0.30 10.27 -3.24
CA LEU A 44 -0.36 9.68 -2.07
C LEU A 44 -0.14 10.53 -0.82
N GLU A 45 -1.25 10.91 -0.21
CA GLU A 45 -1.34 11.65 1.06
C GLU A 45 -1.86 10.76 2.20
N SER A 46 -2.68 9.76 1.88
CA SER A 46 -3.27 8.85 2.86
C SER A 46 -3.21 7.40 2.38
N LEU A 47 -2.60 6.54 3.19
CA LEU A 47 -2.54 5.10 2.96
C LEU A 47 -3.06 4.34 4.18
N ASN A 48 -4.23 3.72 4.04
CA ASN A 48 -4.83 2.89 5.07
C ASN A 48 -4.60 1.40 4.78
N MET A 49 -3.83 0.74 5.64
CA MET A 49 -3.43 -0.67 5.53
C MET A 49 -3.90 -1.49 6.74
N TYR A 50 -4.95 -1.04 7.43
CA TYR A 50 -5.49 -1.70 8.62
C TYR A 50 -5.76 -3.20 8.40
N ALA A 51 -5.29 -4.01 9.35
CA ALA A 51 -5.48 -5.44 9.42
C ALA A 51 -5.03 -6.19 8.14
N LEU A 52 -3.83 -5.86 7.66
CA LEU A 52 -3.11 -6.57 6.60
C LEU A 52 -1.93 -7.35 7.19
N SER A 53 -1.88 -8.66 6.92
CA SER A 53 -0.83 -9.56 7.42
C SER A 53 0.03 -10.17 6.32
N SER A 54 -0.19 -9.78 5.07
CA SER A 54 0.39 -10.42 3.88
C SER A 54 1.65 -9.72 3.35
N PHE A 55 2.03 -8.57 3.92
CA PHE A 55 3.19 -7.82 3.47
C PHE A 55 4.43 -8.07 4.36
N THR A 56 5.60 -8.04 3.73
CA THR A 56 6.90 -8.15 4.43
C THR A 56 7.54 -6.78 4.68
N ASP A 57 8.60 -6.74 5.50
CA ASP A 57 9.37 -5.50 5.77
C ASP A 57 9.83 -4.80 4.49
N LYS A 58 10.13 -5.56 3.43
CA LYS A 58 10.52 -5.02 2.12
C LYS A 58 9.44 -4.12 1.53
N ALA A 59 8.17 -4.47 1.70
CA ALA A 59 7.04 -3.73 1.18
C ALA A 59 6.91 -2.34 1.84
N TYR A 60 7.25 -2.26 3.13
CA TYR A 60 7.14 -1.01 3.89
C TYR A 60 8.31 -0.04 3.65
N THR A 61 9.49 -0.54 3.26
CA THR A 61 10.69 0.33 3.04
C THR A 61 10.42 1.48 2.07
N LYS A 62 9.62 1.24 1.02
CA LYS A 62 9.31 2.26 0.02
C LYS A 62 8.33 3.33 0.49
N ILE A 63 7.54 3.05 1.54
CA ILE A 63 6.57 4.01 2.08
C ILE A 63 7.30 5.26 2.61
N GLY A 64 8.49 5.10 3.17
CA GLY A 64 9.32 6.21 3.66
C GLY A 64 9.76 7.20 2.58
N TYR A 65 9.63 6.87 1.29
CA TYR A 65 9.93 7.77 0.18
C TYR A 65 8.72 8.58 -0.31
N LEU A 66 7.51 8.33 0.22
CA LEU A 66 6.32 9.08 -0.12
C LEU A 66 6.30 10.45 0.58
N GLY A 67 6.89 11.46 -0.07
CA GLY A 67 7.05 12.80 0.51
C GLY A 67 5.76 13.56 0.81
N ASN A 68 4.62 13.14 0.23
CA ASN A 68 3.31 13.76 0.46
C ASN A 68 2.48 13.04 1.53
N LEU A 69 2.96 11.90 2.05
CA LEU A 69 2.17 11.06 2.96
C LEU A 69 2.01 11.75 4.32
N THR A 70 0.76 12.00 4.70
CA THR A 70 0.38 12.63 5.97
C THR A 70 -0.41 11.70 6.88
N PHE A 71 -0.98 10.63 6.32
CA PHE A 71 -1.67 9.59 7.06
C PHE A 71 -1.19 8.21 6.62
N LEU A 72 -0.82 7.38 7.60
CA LEU A 72 -0.42 5.99 7.42
C LEU A 72 -0.96 5.16 8.58
N ASP A 73 -1.82 4.19 8.28
CA ASP A 73 -2.27 3.20 9.26
C ASP A 73 -1.68 1.83 8.97
N LEU A 74 -0.78 1.37 9.85
CA LEU A 74 -0.15 0.05 9.83
C LEU A 74 -0.66 -0.85 10.97
N CYS A 75 -1.77 -0.52 11.62
CA CYS A 75 -2.29 -1.33 12.71
C CYS A 75 -2.66 -2.73 12.20
N GLY A 76 -2.09 -3.76 12.82
CA GLY A 76 -2.22 -5.16 12.38
C GLY A 76 -1.22 -5.60 11.32
N ALA A 77 -0.33 -4.71 10.86
CA ALA A 77 0.81 -5.06 10.03
C ALA A 77 1.79 -5.97 10.78
N GLN A 78 2.28 -7.01 10.10
CA GLN A 78 3.39 -7.82 10.60
C GLN A 78 4.70 -7.11 10.22
N VAL A 79 5.16 -6.19 11.07
CA VAL A 79 6.49 -5.58 10.95
C VAL A 79 7.44 -6.35 11.87
N THR A 80 8.51 -6.93 11.32
CA THR A 80 9.50 -7.64 12.13
C THR A 80 10.59 -6.65 12.54
N ILE A 81 10.68 -6.34 13.83
CA ILE A 81 11.77 -5.54 14.38
C ILE A 81 12.86 -6.53 14.80
N TYR A 82 14.01 -6.52 14.13
CA TYR A 82 15.22 -7.23 14.59
C TYR A 82 15.96 -6.39 15.63
#